data_AF-A0A316FXN1-F1
#
_entry.id   AF-A0A316FXN1-F1
#
_cell.length_a   1.000
_cell.length_b   1.000
_cell.length_c   1.000
_cell.angle_alpha   90.00
_cell.angle_beta   90.00
_cell.angle_gamma   90.00
#
_symmetry.space_group_name_H-M   'P 1'
#
loop_
_entity.id
_entity.type
_entity.pdbx_description
1 polymer ?
#
loop_
_entity_poly.entity_id
_entity_poly.type
_entity_poly.pdbx_seq_one_letter_code
_entity_poly.pdbx_strand_id
1 'polypeptide(L)'
;MQNYQLLNDIDFLQKVESCEIPGDAFDHKAHIRLACLYYWQHGFDKGLHKVAESIRRLAESLGATDKYHATVTYASYRLTCEALQQMPEAKEWQAVQHLFETSDVISETQIKRYYSDFLLSTDAAKQRWLMPDITPFRNVADVYSPDFEWIEGRVPLLISMPHNGTCLPVEVASNMSDEAQKVKDTDWYLRVLYNFALENGCYLISPLYSRYLIDLNRPSDGAELYPGANNTELCPTTAFDLQPLYLNGKQPDASEIERRTHQYWEPYHNKLSQTMAAMEQRFGGAVLLEAHSIASRVPRFFEGQLPDFNFGTNLGQSCDSIITERLKTFDTKGYTKVINGRFKGGYITRQYANPAYNRHTVQLELSQATYMDEQTLGYDQTKADQVIPVLQEMVESLINVSNELSIAKTR
;
A
#
# COMPACT_ATOMS: atom_id res chain seq x y z
N MET A 1 -9.22 17.16 41.82
CA MET A 1 -8.91 16.31 40.64
C MET A 1 -7.42 16.15 40.55
N GLN A 2 -6.93 14.93 40.39
CA GLN A 2 -5.50 14.64 40.27
C GLN A 2 -5.00 15.25 38.94
N ASN A 3 -3.89 15.99 38.96
CA ASN A 3 -3.34 16.54 37.71
C ASN A 3 -2.50 15.46 37.03
N TYR A 4 -3.12 14.73 36.09
CA TYR A 4 -2.49 13.63 35.37
C TYR A 4 -1.27 14.05 34.53
N GLN A 5 -1.16 15.34 34.20
CA GLN A 5 0.02 15.87 33.50
C GLN A 5 1.26 15.94 34.41
N LEU A 6 1.10 15.90 35.74
CA LEU A 6 2.20 15.91 36.71
C LEU A 6 2.65 14.51 37.15
N LEU A 7 1.98 13.45 36.70
CA LEU A 7 2.43 12.09 36.97
C LEU A 7 3.81 11.87 36.33
N ASN A 8 4.67 11.09 36.98
CA ASN A 8 5.86 10.57 36.33
C ASN A 8 5.45 9.54 35.24
N ASP A 9 6.41 9.16 34.39
CA ASP A 9 6.13 8.33 33.22
C ASP A 9 5.60 6.93 33.58
N ILE A 10 6.06 6.36 34.69
CA ILE A 10 5.63 5.04 35.18
C ILE A 10 4.18 5.09 35.66
N ASP A 11 3.87 6.06 36.53
CA ASP A 11 2.51 6.21 37.09
C ASP A 11 1.51 6.57 35.98
N PHE A 12 1.91 7.39 35.01
CA PHE A 12 1.08 7.72 33.86
C PHE A 12 0.74 6.46 33.04
N LEU A 13 1.75 5.66 32.65
CA LEU A 13 1.54 4.41 31.92
C LEU A 13 0.63 3.45 32.68
N GLN A 14 0.90 3.24 33.97
CA GLN A 14 0.11 2.33 34.78
C GLN A 14 -1.36 2.76 34.84
N LYS A 15 -1.64 4.06 34.96
CA LYS A 15 -3.01 4.59 34.94
C LYS A 15 -3.70 4.42 33.59
N VAL A 16 -2.99 4.56 32.47
CA VAL A 16 -3.55 4.29 31.13
C VAL A 16 -3.86 2.80 30.97
N GLU A 17 -2.90 1.92 31.29
CA GLU A 17 -3.02 0.47 31.10
C GLU A 17 -4.09 -0.18 31.99
N SER A 18 -4.31 0.39 33.18
CA SER A 18 -5.39 0.01 34.10
C SER A 18 -6.74 0.68 33.79
N CYS A 19 -6.79 1.55 32.78
CA CYS A 19 -7.97 2.32 32.40
C CYS A 19 -8.50 3.23 33.53
N GLU A 20 -7.59 3.79 34.34
CA GLU A 20 -7.90 4.65 35.50
C GLU A 20 -7.68 6.16 35.21
N ILE A 21 -7.33 6.52 33.97
CA ILE A 21 -7.29 7.92 33.53
C ILE A 21 -8.70 8.39 33.11
N PRO A 22 -9.21 9.50 33.68
CA PRO A 22 -10.45 10.14 33.24
C PRO A 22 -10.38 10.60 31.78
N GLY A 23 -11.50 10.51 31.06
CA GLY A 23 -11.54 10.83 29.64
C GLY A 23 -11.19 12.28 29.28
N ASP A 24 -11.43 13.25 30.17
CA ASP A 24 -11.03 14.64 30.03
C ASP A 24 -9.52 14.86 30.28
N ALA A 25 -8.88 13.95 30.99
CA ALA A 25 -7.44 13.96 31.25
C ALA A 25 -6.63 13.20 30.18
N PHE A 26 -7.27 12.39 29.34
CA PHE A 26 -6.65 11.70 28.20
C PHE A 26 -6.79 12.51 26.89
N ASP A 27 -6.23 13.71 26.91
CA ASP A 27 -6.22 14.65 25.79
C ASP A 27 -5.19 14.27 24.70
N HIS A 28 -5.03 15.14 23.69
CA HIS A 28 -4.04 14.98 22.62
C HIS A 28 -2.61 14.84 23.16
N LYS A 29 -2.26 15.57 24.22
CA LYS A 29 -0.93 15.51 24.85
C LYS A 29 -0.72 14.16 25.52
N ALA A 30 -1.73 13.62 26.19
CA ALA A 30 -1.68 12.27 26.77
C ALA A 30 -1.51 11.18 25.71
N HIS A 31 -2.16 11.32 24.54
CA HIS A 31 -1.97 10.40 23.40
C HIS A 31 -0.51 10.39 22.92
N ILE A 32 0.09 11.56 22.72
CA ILE A 32 1.48 11.68 22.26
C ILE A 32 2.44 11.15 23.33
N ARG A 33 2.20 11.47 24.61
CA ARG A 33 3.01 10.95 25.72
C ARG A 33 3.00 9.42 25.74
N LEU A 34 1.83 8.80 25.61
CA LEU A 34 1.70 7.35 25.52
C LEU A 34 2.50 6.77 24.35
N ALA A 35 2.43 7.42 23.18
CA ALA A 35 3.20 7.04 22.00
C ALA A 35 4.71 7.09 22.23
N CYS A 36 5.23 8.19 22.80
CA CYS A 36 6.65 8.32 23.13
C CYS A 36 7.12 7.19 24.05
N LEU A 37 6.37 6.92 25.12
CA LEU A 37 6.74 5.95 26.14
C LEU A 37 6.76 4.52 25.58
N TYR A 38 5.76 4.13 24.80
CA TYR A 38 5.76 2.81 24.18
C TYR A 38 6.81 2.67 23.08
N TYR A 39 7.12 3.73 22.33
CA TYR A 39 8.23 3.69 21.38
C TYR A 39 9.57 3.44 22.08
N TRP A 40 9.87 4.17 23.17
CA TRP A 40 11.12 3.97 23.91
C TRP A 40 11.22 2.59 24.57
N GLN A 41 10.10 2.03 25.05
CA GLN A 41 10.11 0.72 25.72
C GLN A 41 10.13 -0.47 24.76
N HIS A 42 9.54 -0.32 23.56
CA HIS A 42 9.22 -1.47 22.72
C HIS A 42 9.63 -1.32 21.25
N GLY A 43 10.15 -0.17 20.84
CA GLY A 43 10.36 0.15 19.44
C GLY A 43 9.03 0.36 18.70
N PHE A 44 9.09 0.46 17.37
CA PHE A 44 7.89 0.86 16.61
C PHE A 44 6.79 -0.19 16.58
N ASP A 45 7.05 -1.41 16.07
CA ASP A 45 5.99 -2.40 15.83
C ASP A 45 5.21 -2.74 17.11
N LYS A 46 5.95 -3.13 18.14
CA LYS A 46 5.37 -3.51 19.43
C LYS A 46 4.76 -2.30 20.13
N GLY A 47 5.40 -1.13 20.03
CA GLY A 47 4.89 0.09 20.63
C GLY A 47 3.59 0.56 19.97
N LEU A 48 3.48 0.47 18.63
CA LEU A 48 2.26 0.78 17.89
C LEU A 48 1.10 -0.11 18.32
N HIS A 49 1.34 -1.43 18.40
CA HIS A 49 0.32 -2.37 18.85
C HIS A 49 -0.18 -2.01 20.24
N LYS A 50 0.74 -1.73 21.17
CA LYS A 50 0.39 -1.32 22.53
C LYS A 50 -0.34 0.03 22.59
N VAL A 51 0.07 1.03 21.81
CA VAL A 51 -0.66 2.31 21.70
C VAL A 51 -2.10 2.06 21.24
N ALA A 52 -2.27 1.32 20.15
CA ALA A 52 -3.58 1.06 19.56
C ALA A 52 -4.49 0.27 20.51
N GLU A 53 -3.95 -0.75 21.18
CA GLU A 53 -4.69 -1.56 22.16
C GLU A 53 -5.07 -0.75 23.41
N SER A 54 -4.12 -0.01 24.00
CA SER A 54 -4.36 0.76 25.21
C SER A 54 -5.39 1.87 25.01
N ILE A 55 -5.33 2.60 23.90
CA ILE A 55 -6.32 3.65 23.59
C ILE A 55 -7.70 3.02 23.36
N ARG A 56 -7.78 1.90 22.62
CA ARG A 56 -9.04 1.22 22.36
C ARG A 56 -9.69 0.73 23.64
N ARG A 57 -8.93 0.04 24.50
CA ARG A 57 -9.41 -0.42 25.81
C ARG A 57 -9.86 0.73 26.70
N LEU A 58 -9.11 1.84 26.72
CA LEU A 58 -9.49 3.02 27.47
C LEU A 58 -10.80 3.62 26.95
N ALA A 59 -10.95 3.77 25.63
CA ALA A 59 -12.18 4.25 25.00
C ALA A 59 -13.38 3.34 25.31
N GLU A 60 -13.20 2.02 25.29
CA GLU A 60 -14.21 1.04 25.72
C GLU A 60 -14.59 1.22 27.20
N SER A 61 -13.61 1.33 28.10
CA SER A 61 -13.85 1.50 29.53
C SER A 61 -14.63 2.78 29.89
N LEU A 62 -14.46 3.83 29.07
CA LEU A 62 -15.12 5.12 29.22
C LEU A 62 -16.46 5.18 28.46
N GLY A 63 -16.86 4.12 27.75
CA GLY A 63 -18.06 4.12 26.92
C GLY A 63 -18.00 5.09 25.73
N ALA A 64 -16.79 5.42 25.26
CA ALA A 64 -16.51 6.42 24.22
C ALA A 64 -15.82 5.77 23.00
N THR A 65 -16.27 4.59 22.59
CA THR A 65 -15.69 3.81 21.49
C THR A 65 -15.72 4.54 20.15
N ASP A 66 -16.67 5.45 19.97
CA ASP A 66 -16.80 6.33 18.80
C ASP A 66 -15.66 7.34 18.65
N LYS A 67 -14.93 7.63 19.74
CA LYS A 67 -13.76 8.51 19.73
C LYS A 67 -12.48 7.82 19.27
N TYR A 68 -12.44 6.48 19.24
CA TYR A 68 -11.27 5.75 18.75
C TYR A 68 -11.25 5.73 17.22
N HIS A 69 -10.08 6.00 16.65
CA HIS A 69 -9.87 5.97 15.21
C HIS A 69 -8.52 5.36 14.87
N ALA A 70 -8.53 4.11 14.39
CA ALA A 70 -7.33 3.32 14.15
C ALA A 70 -6.32 3.97 13.20
N THR A 71 -6.77 4.49 12.04
CA THR A 71 -5.88 5.16 11.09
C THR A 71 -5.24 6.42 11.68
N VAL A 72 -6.01 7.26 12.38
CA VAL A 72 -5.48 8.46 13.06
C VAL A 72 -4.48 8.08 14.15
N THR A 73 -4.78 7.06 14.95
CA THR A 73 -3.85 6.55 15.98
C THR A 73 -2.53 6.10 15.36
N TYR A 74 -2.58 5.33 14.27
CA TYR A 74 -1.37 4.90 13.56
C TYR A 74 -0.58 6.08 13.03
N ALA A 75 -1.26 7.01 12.32
CA ALA A 75 -0.61 8.17 11.72
C ALA A 75 0.08 9.04 12.78
N SER A 76 -0.61 9.31 13.89
CA SER A 76 -0.05 10.05 15.03
C SER A 76 1.14 9.33 15.66
N TYR A 77 1.05 8.01 15.87
CA TYR A 77 2.15 7.22 16.42
C TYR A 77 3.39 7.29 15.50
N ARG A 78 3.17 7.14 14.19
CA ARG A 78 4.23 7.27 13.20
C ARG A 78 4.92 8.61 13.25
N LEU A 79 4.18 9.70 13.13
CA LEU A 79 4.73 11.06 13.19
C LEU A 79 5.45 11.33 14.52
N THR A 80 4.98 10.76 15.63
CA THR A 80 5.68 10.79 16.92
C THR A 80 7.05 10.15 16.82
N CYS A 81 7.12 8.92 16.31
CA CYS A 81 8.37 8.15 16.23
C CYS A 81 9.38 8.82 15.28
N GLU A 82 8.92 9.35 14.14
CA GLU A 82 9.76 10.07 13.19
C GLU A 82 10.38 11.33 13.83
N ALA A 83 9.60 12.07 14.64
CA ALA A 83 10.09 13.22 15.38
C ALA A 83 11.11 12.82 16.47
N LEU A 84 10.85 11.74 17.20
CA LEU A 84 11.75 11.24 18.25
C LEU A 84 13.10 10.77 17.71
N GLN A 85 13.17 10.30 16.46
CA GLN A 85 14.44 9.93 15.84
C GLN A 85 15.37 11.12 15.58
N GLN A 86 14.81 12.32 15.46
CA GLN A 86 15.61 13.56 15.42
C GLN A 86 16.18 13.93 16.81
N MET A 87 15.81 13.18 17.86
CA MET A 87 16.20 13.40 19.25
C MET A 87 16.62 12.08 19.93
N PRO A 88 17.66 11.37 19.45
CA PRO A 88 17.99 10.01 19.89
C PRO A 88 18.32 9.90 21.39
N GLU A 89 18.79 10.99 22.00
CA GLU A 89 19.14 11.09 23.42
C GLU A 89 17.91 11.22 24.35
N ALA A 90 16.75 11.57 23.81
CA ALA A 90 15.53 11.71 24.61
C ALA A 90 14.98 10.32 24.98
N LYS A 91 14.76 10.08 26.28
CA LYS A 91 14.25 8.81 26.84
C LYS A 91 13.12 8.99 27.87
N GLU A 92 12.63 10.21 28.05
CA GLU A 92 11.58 10.54 29.02
C GLU A 92 10.71 11.69 28.50
N TRP A 93 9.45 11.74 28.96
CA TRP A 93 8.47 12.70 28.46
C TRP A 93 8.91 14.16 28.64
N GLN A 94 9.53 14.47 29.78
CA GLN A 94 9.95 15.82 30.13
C GLN A 94 10.95 16.41 29.13
N ALA A 95 11.77 15.56 28.49
CA ALA A 95 12.75 15.98 27.50
C ALA A 95 12.13 16.39 26.15
N VAL A 96 10.90 15.93 25.85
CA VAL A 96 10.27 16.12 24.53
C VAL A 96 8.94 16.87 24.57
N GLN A 97 8.33 17.04 25.76
CA GLN A 97 7.01 17.66 25.89
C GLN A 97 6.93 19.05 25.23
N HIS A 98 7.98 19.85 25.33
CA HIS A 98 8.00 21.20 24.76
C HIS A 98 7.94 21.18 23.23
N LEU A 99 8.57 20.19 22.59
CA LEU A 99 8.50 20.00 21.14
C LEU A 99 7.04 19.80 20.75
N PHE A 100 6.36 18.84 21.34
CA PHE A 100 4.98 18.50 20.96
C PHE A 100 3.94 19.55 21.40
N GLU A 101 4.26 20.42 22.36
CA GLU A 101 3.39 21.54 22.75
C GLU A 101 3.53 22.76 21.85
N THR A 102 4.72 23.01 21.30
CA THR A 102 5.01 24.24 20.54
C THR A 102 5.13 24.03 19.05
N SER A 103 5.24 22.78 18.60
CA SER A 103 5.35 22.43 17.19
C SER A 103 4.08 21.76 16.68
N ASP A 104 3.80 22.00 15.39
CA ASP A 104 2.72 21.33 14.67
C ASP A 104 3.14 19.93 14.18
N VAL A 105 3.93 19.18 14.97
CA VAL A 105 4.51 17.89 14.53
C VAL A 105 3.44 16.80 14.45
N ILE A 106 2.44 16.85 15.33
CA ILE A 106 1.31 15.91 15.35
C ILE A 106 0.03 16.70 15.49
N SER A 107 -0.62 16.94 14.37
CA SER A 107 -1.90 17.65 14.30
C SER A 107 -2.79 17.09 13.20
N GLU A 108 -4.07 17.47 13.24
CA GLU A 108 -5.01 17.17 12.17
C GLU A 108 -4.47 17.67 10.82
N THR A 109 -3.86 18.87 10.78
CA THR A 109 -3.23 19.44 9.58
C THR A 109 -2.10 18.56 9.05
N GLN A 110 -1.25 18.00 9.92
CA GLN A 110 -0.20 17.07 9.48
C GLN A 110 -0.78 15.77 8.94
N ILE A 111 -1.76 15.18 9.62
CA ILE A 111 -2.41 13.94 9.17
C ILE A 111 -3.04 14.13 7.79
N LYS A 112 -3.67 15.28 7.55
CA LYS A 112 -4.27 15.64 6.25
C LYS A 112 -3.27 15.85 5.11
N ARG A 113 -1.96 15.86 5.38
CA ARG A 113 -0.94 15.78 4.31
C ARG A 113 -0.83 14.37 3.73
N TYR A 114 -1.17 13.36 4.54
CA TYR A 114 -1.06 11.95 4.20
C TYR A 114 -2.43 11.35 3.84
N TYR A 115 -3.51 11.83 4.46
CA TYR A 115 -4.84 11.25 4.34
C TYR A 115 -5.91 12.24 3.89
N SER A 116 -6.79 11.82 3.00
CA SER A 116 -7.97 12.59 2.61
C SER A 116 -9.05 12.57 3.69
N ASP A 117 -9.87 13.63 3.73
CA ASP A 117 -11.06 13.68 4.59
C ASP A 117 -12.02 12.51 4.27
N PHE A 118 -12.09 12.10 3.01
CA PHE A 118 -12.89 10.95 2.59
C PHE A 118 -12.40 9.68 3.30
N LEU A 119 -11.12 9.31 3.16
CA LEU A 119 -10.60 8.06 3.71
C LEU A 119 -10.76 8.01 5.22
N LEU A 120 -10.43 9.11 5.92
CA LEU A 120 -10.59 9.22 7.37
C LEU A 120 -12.06 9.12 7.81
N SER A 121 -13.02 9.53 6.98
CA SER A 121 -14.43 9.43 7.34
C SER A 121 -14.99 7.99 7.31
N THR A 122 -14.30 7.06 6.64
CA THR A 122 -14.79 5.69 6.45
C THR A 122 -14.81 4.86 7.74
N ASP A 123 -15.80 3.98 7.89
CA ASP A 123 -15.85 3.05 9.03
C ASP A 123 -14.63 2.12 9.08
N ALA A 124 -14.08 1.77 7.91
CA ALA A 124 -12.86 0.98 7.81
C ALA A 124 -11.66 1.71 8.46
N ALA A 125 -11.48 3.01 8.19
CA ALA A 125 -10.38 3.78 8.76
C ALA A 125 -10.51 3.98 10.28
N LYS A 126 -11.74 4.00 10.80
CA LYS A 126 -11.99 4.02 12.26
C LYS A 126 -11.61 2.69 12.91
N GLN A 127 -11.89 1.57 12.25
CA GLN A 127 -11.71 0.23 12.82
C GLN A 127 -10.30 -0.35 12.63
N ARG A 128 -9.64 -0.06 11.50
CA ARG A 128 -8.28 -0.53 11.20
C ARG A 128 -7.46 0.56 10.55
N TRP A 129 -6.14 0.42 10.61
CA TRP A 129 -5.25 1.28 9.87
C TRP A 129 -5.41 1.05 8.37
N LEU A 130 -5.51 2.16 7.63
CA LEU A 130 -5.44 2.20 6.17
C LEU A 130 -4.21 3.02 5.75
N MET A 131 -3.64 2.68 4.60
CA MET A 131 -2.50 3.40 4.03
C MET A 131 -2.87 4.86 3.65
N PRO A 132 -1.93 5.80 3.72
CA PRO A 132 -2.11 7.16 3.20
C PRO A 132 -2.60 7.19 1.75
N ASP A 133 -3.56 8.06 1.46
CA ASP A 133 -4.15 8.27 0.13
C ASP A 133 -3.93 9.68 -0.43
N ILE A 134 -3.08 10.50 0.20
CA ILE A 134 -2.60 11.77 -0.39
C ILE A 134 -1.10 11.68 -0.64
N THR A 135 -0.31 11.59 0.43
CA THR A 135 1.15 11.48 0.35
C THR A 135 1.54 10.23 1.13
N PRO A 136 2.45 9.37 0.63
CA PRO A 136 2.96 8.28 1.43
C PRO A 136 3.84 8.82 2.56
N PHE A 137 3.87 8.10 3.67
CA PHE A 137 4.80 8.42 4.74
C PHE A 137 6.25 8.23 4.30
N ARG A 138 7.14 9.07 4.83
CA ARG A 138 8.58 8.90 4.64
C ARG A 138 9.06 7.72 5.46
N ASN A 139 10.13 7.11 4.97
CA ASN A 139 10.71 5.96 5.62
C ASN A 139 11.82 6.41 6.59
N VAL A 140 11.72 5.98 7.84
CA VAL A 140 12.61 6.38 8.92
C VAL A 140 13.00 5.12 9.72
N ALA A 141 14.20 5.09 10.30
CA ALA A 141 14.78 3.90 10.93
C ALA A 141 13.90 3.32 12.03
N ASP A 142 13.87 2.01 12.20
CA ASP A 142 13.13 1.36 13.29
C ASP A 142 11.62 1.65 13.34
N VAL A 143 11.02 2.21 12.28
CA VAL A 143 9.57 2.50 12.13
C VAL A 143 8.95 1.60 11.06
N TYR A 144 8.49 0.42 11.46
CA TYR A 144 8.00 -0.65 10.56
C TYR A 144 6.47 -0.69 10.46
N SER A 145 5.90 -0.79 9.25
CA SER A 145 4.45 -1.03 9.07
C SER A 145 4.24 -2.49 8.64
N PRO A 146 3.03 -3.09 8.74
CA PRO A 146 2.81 -4.42 8.18
C PRO A 146 3.21 -4.48 6.71
N ASP A 147 3.67 -5.66 6.24
CA ASP A 147 4.30 -5.82 4.91
C ASP A 147 3.41 -5.37 3.75
N PHE A 148 2.08 -5.47 3.93
CA PHE A 148 1.08 -4.99 3.00
C PHE A 148 -0.21 -4.58 3.71
N GLU A 149 -0.95 -3.67 3.08
CA GLU A 149 -2.35 -3.41 3.38
C GLU A 149 -3.23 -4.54 2.80
N TRP A 150 -4.20 -4.99 3.59
CA TRP A 150 -5.20 -5.95 3.16
C TRP A 150 -6.62 -5.44 3.44
N ILE A 151 -7.43 -5.40 2.39
CA ILE A 151 -8.86 -5.11 2.46
C ILE A 151 -9.65 -6.29 1.95
N GLU A 152 -10.41 -6.91 2.85
CA GLU A 152 -11.39 -7.93 2.50
C GLU A 152 -12.56 -7.31 1.72
N GLY A 153 -12.97 -8.01 0.66
CA GLY A 153 -14.08 -7.64 -0.21
C GLY A 153 -15.31 -8.53 -0.06
N ARG A 154 -16.33 -8.20 -0.85
CA ARG A 154 -17.64 -8.86 -0.88
C ARG A 154 -18.13 -9.17 -2.29
N VAL A 155 -17.32 -8.90 -3.32
CA VAL A 155 -17.58 -9.21 -4.73
C VAL A 155 -16.44 -10.05 -5.32
N PRO A 156 -16.63 -10.78 -6.44
CA PRO A 156 -15.62 -11.69 -6.99
C PRO A 156 -14.54 -10.96 -7.83
N LEU A 157 -14.03 -9.84 -7.32
CA LEU A 157 -12.89 -9.11 -7.87
C LEU A 157 -11.86 -8.78 -6.78
N LEU A 158 -10.61 -9.15 -7.02
CA LEU A 158 -9.43 -8.78 -6.24
C LEU A 158 -8.57 -7.81 -7.05
N ILE A 159 -8.20 -6.69 -6.44
CA ILE A 159 -7.25 -5.74 -7.00
C ILE A 159 -5.91 -5.89 -6.27
N SER A 160 -4.85 -6.22 -7.00
CA SER A 160 -3.48 -6.31 -6.49
C SER A 160 -2.66 -5.17 -7.08
N MET A 161 -2.03 -4.36 -6.22
CA MET A 161 -1.19 -3.22 -6.62
C MET A 161 0.26 -3.47 -6.17
N PRO A 162 1.02 -4.36 -6.82
CA PRO A 162 2.27 -4.88 -6.23
C PRO A 162 3.43 -3.87 -6.21
N HIS A 163 3.29 -2.67 -6.81
CA HIS A 163 4.37 -1.70 -7.00
C HIS A 163 4.09 -0.30 -6.45
N ASN A 164 2.98 -0.08 -5.74
CA ASN A 164 2.66 1.25 -5.18
C ASN A 164 3.21 1.48 -3.75
N GLY A 165 3.99 0.54 -3.23
CA GLY A 165 4.72 0.69 -1.97
C GLY A 165 5.94 1.60 -2.12
N THR A 166 6.29 2.31 -1.05
CA THR A 166 7.37 3.32 -1.07
C THR A 166 8.40 3.14 0.05
N CYS A 167 8.14 2.27 1.02
CA CYS A 167 9.04 2.08 2.15
C CYS A 167 10.26 1.23 1.76
N LEU A 168 11.38 1.46 2.42
CA LEU A 168 12.61 0.70 2.26
C LEU A 168 13.17 0.41 3.67
N PRO A 169 13.22 -0.84 4.17
CA PRO A 169 13.77 -1.12 5.49
C PRO A 169 15.13 -0.47 5.68
N VAL A 170 15.43 0.12 6.85
CA VAL A 170 16.63 0.96 6.99
C VAL A 170 17.92 0.19 6.77
N GLU A 171 17.95 -1.08 7.14
CA GLU A 171 19.07 -1.99 6.86
C GLU A 171 19.34 -2.17 5.35
N VAL A 172 18.30 -2.01 4.51
CA VAL A 172 18.42 -2.02 3.06
C VAL A 172 18.73 -0.62 2.53
N ALA A 173 18.02 0.40 3.02
CA ALA A 173 18.20 1.79 2.60
C ALA A 173 19.63 2.30 2.87
N SER A 174 20.28 1.87 3.96
CA SER A 174 21.68 2.22 4.27
C SER A 174 22.70 1.68 3.27
N ASN A 175 22.31 0.67 2.49
CA ASN A 175 23.13 0.08 1.43
C ASN A 175 22.79 0.64 0.03
N MET A 176 21.72 1.44 -0.06
CA MET A 176 21.20 2.03 -1.29
C MET A 176 21.79 3.41 -1.58
N SER A 177 21.74 3.82 -2.84
CA SER A 177 22.08 5.19 -3.24
C SER A 177 20.99 6.19 -2.82
N ASP A 178 21.35 7.46 -2.68
CA ASP A 178 20.37 8.53 -2.39
C ASP A 178 19.25 8.60 -3.45
N GLU A 179 19.58 8.23 -4.70
CA GLU A 179 18.63 8.17 -5.80
C GLU A 179 17.62 7.02 -5.63
N ALA A 180 18.05 5.86 -5.14
CA ALA A 180 17.17 4.73 -4.87
C ALA A 180 16.16 5.04 -3.77
N GLN A 181 16.55 5.81 -2.75
CA GLN A 181 15.66 6.20 -1.66
C GLN A 181 14.49 7.09 -2.12
N LYS A 182 14.56 7.68 -3.32
CA LYS A 182 13.45 8.42 -3.93
C LYS A 182 12.37 7.51 -4.53
N VAL A 183 12.65 6.21 -4.69
CA VAL A 183 11.70 5.18 -5.17
C VAL A 183 10.93 5.59 -6.43
N LYS A 184 11.58 6.27 -7.37
CA LYS A 184 10.91 6.90 -8.53
C LYS A 184 10.10 5.95 -9.41
N ASP A 185 10.49 4.67 -9.51
CA ASP A 185 9.80 3.65 -10.30
C ASP A 185 8.56 3.07 -9.57
N THR A 186 8.03 3.78 -8.57
CA THR A 186 6.79 3.43 -7.86
C THR A 186 5.57 3.67 -8.77
N ASP A 187 4.57 2.82 -8.61
CA ASP A 187 3.27 3.00 -9.22
C ASP A 187 2.44 4.00 -8.40
N TRP A 188 2.79 5.29 -8.53
CA TRP A 188 2.30 6.36 -7.67
C TRP A 188 0.77 6.51 -7.70
N TYR A 189 0.19 6.84 -6.55
CA TYR A 189 -1.23 7.22 -6.37
C TYR A 189 -2.27 6.18 -6.77
N LEU A 190 -1.90 4.94 -7.14
CA LEU A 190 -2.88 3.89 -7.48
C LEU A 190 -3.93 3.69 -6.38
N ARG A 191 -3.50 3.77 -5.12
CA ARG A 191 -4.38 3.59 -3.97
C ARG A 191 -5.51 4.62 -3.90
N VAL A 192 -5.22 5.84 -4.35
CA VAL A 192 -6.12 6.98 -4.46
C VAL A 192 -7.06 6.81 -5.65
N LEU A 193 -6.49 6.51 -6.82
CA LEU A 193 -7.25 6.33 -8.06
C LEU A 193 -8.30 5.23 -7.96
N TYR A 194 -8.00 4.16 -7.23
CA TYR A 194 -8.88 3.01 -7.05
C TYR A 194 -9.72 3.07 -5.77
N ASN A 195 -9.82 4.22 -5.12
CA ASN A 195 -10.59 4.35 -3.88
C ASN A 195 -12.07 3.95 -4.07
N PHE A 196 -12.66 4.24 -5.23
CA PHE A 196 -14.01 3.80 -5.62
C PHE A 196 -14.18 2.26 -5.54
N ALA A 197 -13.11 1.48 -5.68
CA ALA A 197 -13.18 0.02 -5.65
C ALA A 197 -13.60 -0.51 -4.27
N LEU A 198 -13.34 0.24 -3.20
CA LEU A 198 -13.77 -0.09 -1.83
C LEU A 198 -15.29 0.02 -1.70
N GLU A 199 -15.87 1.06 -2.28
CA GLU A 199 -17.31 1.27 -2.34
C GLU A 199 -17.99 0.17 -3.16
N ASN A 200 -17.36 -0.24 -4.28
CA ASN A 200 -17.78 -1.39 -5.07
C ASN A 200 -17.56 -2.75 -4.38
N GLY A 201 -16.90 -2.76 -3.21
CA GLY A 201 -16.71 -3.94 -2.38
C GLY A 201 -15.64 -4.91 -2.87
N CYS A 202 -14.69 -4.44 -3.68
CA CYS A 202 -13.58 -5.25 -4.16
C CYS A 202 -12.66 -5.67 -3.00
N TYR A 203 -12.02 -6.83 -3.15
CA TYR A 203 -10.85 -7.15 -2.34
C TYR A 203 -9.68 -6.29 -2.83
N LEU A 204 -8.79 -5.90 -1.92
CA LEU A 204 -7.60 -5.13 -2.28
C LEU A 204 -6.38 -5.53 -1.47
N ILE A 205 -5.25 -5.66 -2.15
CA ILE A 205 -3.93 -5.82 -1.53
C ILE A 205 -2.91 -4.86 -2.15
N SER A 206 -2.07 -4.25 -1.30
CA SER A 206 -1.06 -3.26 -1.69
C SER A 206 0.13 -3.35 -0.74
N PRO A 207 1.37 -3.48 -1.21
CA PRO A 207 2.54 -3.57 -0.35
C PRO A 207 2.87 -2.23 0.27
N LEU A 208 3.48 -2.27 1.44
CA LEU A 208 4.12 -1.10 2.03
C LEU A 208 5.45 -0.78 1.35
N TYR A 209 6.21 -1.84 1.05
CA TYR A 209 7.59 -1.73 0.62
C TYR A 209 7.71 -1.54 -0.89
N SER A 210 8.71 -0.75 -1.27
CA SER A 210 9.00 -0.43 -2.66
C SER A 210 9.50 -1.64 -3.43
N ARG A 211 9.18 -1.67 -4.73
CA ARG A 211 9.73 -2.65 -5.68
C ARG A 211 11.26 -2.68 -5.74
N TYR A 212 11.94 -1.62 -5.29
CA TYR A 212 13.41 -1.60 -5.19
C TYR A 212 13.94 -2.51 -4.08
N LEU A 213 13.13 -2.80 -3.05
CA LEU A 213 13.44 -3.82 -2.04
C LEU A 213 13.35 -5.20 -2.68
N ILE A 214 12.18 -5.49 -3.26
CA ILE A 214 11.83 -6.75 -3.93
C ILE A 214 10.61 -6.52 -4.83
N ASP A 215 10.69 -6.96 -6.09
CA ASP A 215 9.64 -6.84 -7.08
C ASP A 215 8.68 -8.03 -6.94
N LEU A 216 7.52 -7.79 -6.32
CA LEU A 216 6.46 -8.78 -6.12
C LEU A 216 5.84 -9.30 -7.43
N ASN A 217 6.14 -8.67 -8.57
CA ASN A 217 5.69 -9.12 -9.89
C ASN A 217 6.81 -9.81 -10.69
N ARG A 218 7.79 -10.38 -9.98
CA ARG A 218 8.82 -11.29 -10.49
C ARG A 218 8.75 -12.65 -9.80
N PRO A 219 9.14 -13.74 -10.49
CA PRO A 219 9.20 -15.04 -9.86
C PRO A 219 10.31 -15.09 -8.81
N SER A 220 10.07 -15.80 -7.71
CA SER A 220 11.01 -15.92 -6.59
C SER A 220 12.28 -16.70 -6.95
N ASP A 221 12.24 -17.55 -7.99
CA ASP A 221 13.39 -18.29 -8.51
C ASP A 221 14.27 -17.46 -9.46
N GLY A 222 13.90 -16.20 -9.73
CA GLY A 222 14.64 -15.29 -10.61
C GLY A 222 14.51 -15.58 -12.10
N ALA A 223 13.60 -16.48 -12.51
CA ALA A 223 13.38 -16.77 -13.92
C ALA A 223 12.99 -15.49 -14.71
N GLU A 224 13.56 -15.33 -15.91
CA GLU A 224 13.22 -14.20 -16.78
C GLU A 224 11.77 -14.31 -17.27
N LEU A 225 10.99 -13.25 -17.09
CA LEU A 225 9.62 -13.20 -17.57
C LEU A 225 9.55 -13.04 -19.10
N TYR A 226 10.49 -12.30 -19.68
CA TYR A 226 10.59 -12.04 -21.11
C TYR A 226 12.01 -12.37 -21.62
N PRO A 227 12.28 -13.62 -22.00
CA PRO A 227 13.59 -14.03 -22.47
C PRO A 227 14.11 -13.17 -23.63
N GLY A 228 15.34 -12.68 -23.50
CA GLY A 228 15.99 -11.83 -24.51
C GLY A 228 15.59 -10.35 -24.49
N ALA A 229 14.69 -9.93 -23.58
CA ALA A 229 14.41 -8.52 -23.31
C ALA A 229 15.29 -7.99 -22.16
N ASN A 230 15.35 -6.67 -22.01
CA ASN A 230 15.91 -6.05 -20.80
C ASN A 230 14.89 -6.23 -19.66
N ASN A 231 15.17 -7.14 -18.73
CA ASN A 231 14.31 -7.44 -17.59
C ASN A 231 14.81 -6.71 -16.32
N THR A 232 13.91 -6.52 -15.36
CA THR A 232 14.28 -6.24 -13.97
C THR A 232 14.34 -7.54 -13.17
N GLU A 233 15.26 -7.61 -12.21
CA GLU A 233 15.42 -8.76 -11.32
C GLU A 233 14.36 -8.78 -10.20
N LEU A 234 14.28 -9.90 -9.47
CA LEU A 234 13.48 -10.01 -8.25
C LEU A 234 13.87 -8.97 -7.20
N CYS A 235 15.17 -8.74 -7.01
CA CYS A 235 15.70 -7.64 -6.19
C CYS A 235 16.44 -6.69 -7.13
N PRO A 236 15.77 -5.65 -7.68
CA PRO A 236 16.34 -4.81 -8.72
C PRO A 236 17.63 -4.14 -8.28
N THR A 237 18.67 -4.21 -9.11
CA THR A 237 19.95 -3.53 -8.87
C THR A 237 20.07 -2.18 -9.59
N THR A 238 19.17 -1.93 -10.55
CA THR A 238 19.11 -0.70 -11.36
C THR A 238 17.68 -0.19 -11.48
N ALA A 239 17.51 1.14 -11.46
CA ALA A 239 16.25 1.80 -11.77
C ALA A 239 15.92 1.71 -13.28
N PHE A 240 14.73 2.13 -13.68
CA PHE A 240 14.29 2.14 -15.07
C PHE A 240 15.15 3.03 -15.97
N ASP A 241 15.81 4.04 -15.44
CA ASP A 241 16.79 4.88 -16.17
C ASP A 241 18.23 4.37 -16.07
N LEU A 242 18.42 3.12 -15.62
CA LEU A 242 19.70 2.43 -15.46
C LEU A 242 20.60 2.98 -14.33
N GLN A 243 20.12 3.92 -13.51
CA GLN A 243 20.88 4.35 -12.33
C GLN A 243 21.05 3.18 -11.34
N PRO A 244 22.25 3.00 -10.76
CA PRO A 244 22.48 1.96 -9.77
C PRO A 244 21.70 2.26 -8.48
N LEU A 245 20.99 1.24 -7.99
CA LEU A 245 20.20 1.38 -6.76
C LEU A 245 21.03 1.18 -5.49
N TYR A 246 22.17 0.51 -5.58
CA TYR A 246 23.03 0.20 -4.44
C TYR A 246 24.38 0.89 -4.53
N LEU A 247 24.97 1.14 -3.36
CA LEU A 247 26.37 1.53 -3.25
C LEU A 247 27.27 0.40 -3.78
N ASN A 248 28.49 0.74 -4.19
CA ASN A 248 29.40 -0.23 -4.78
C ASN A 248 29.69 -1.40 -3.80
N GLY A 249 29.47 -2.64 -4.26
CA GLY A 249 29.63 -3.86 -3.46
C GLY A 249 28.56 -4.08 -2.40
N LYS A 250 27.43 -3.35 -2.47
CA LYS A 250 26.31 -3.44 -1.51
C LYS A 250 25.02 -3.98 -2.15
N GLN A 251 25.11 -4.54 -3.35
CA GLN A 251 24.00 -5.26 -3.98
C GLN A 251 23.56 -6.46 -3.11
N PRO A 252 22.27 -6.83 -3.16
CA PRO A 252 21.78 -8.00 -2.43
C PRO A 252 22.45 -9.27 -2.98
N ASP A 253 23.03 -10.06 -2.08
CA ASP A 253 23.55 -11.39 -2.41
C ASP A 253 22.43 -12.45 -2.33
N ALA A 254 22.77 -13.71 -2.57
CA ALA A 254 21.80 -14.81 -2.54
C ALA A 254 21.11 -14.95 -1.18
N SER A 255 21.83 -14.72 -0.06
CA SER A 255 21.26 -14.80 1.28
C SER A 255 20.27 -13.67 1.54
N GLU A 256 20.56 -12.48 1.04
CA GLU A 256 19.67 -11.32 1.15
C GLU A 256 18.43 -11.47 0.25
N ILE A 257 18.58 -12.03 -0.95
CA ILE A 257 17.46 -12.36 -1.83
C ILE A 257 16.54 -13.40 -1.17
N GLU A 258 17.10 -14.47 -0.60
CA GLU A 258 16.33 -15.50 0.12
C GLU A 258 15.59 -14.90 1.32
N ARG A 259 16.28 -14.11 2.16
CA ARG A 259 15.67 -13.42 3.30
C ARG A 259 14.50 -12.54 2.89
N ARG A 260 14.67 -11.69 1.87
CA ARG A 260 13.61 -10.81 1.36
C ARG A 260 12.45 -11.58 0.75
N THR A 261 12.74 -12.70 0.10
CA THR A 261 11.72 -13.59 -0.46
C THR A 261 10.83 -14.12 0.66
N HIS A 262 11.41 -14.68 1.72
CA HIS A 262 10.66 -15.16 2.88
C HIS A 262 9.90 -14.05 3.61
N GLN A 263 10.51 -12.89 3.76
CA GLN A 263 9.94 -11.82 4.58
C GLN A 263 8.84 -11.02 3.87
N TYR A 264 8.96 -10.78 2.56
CA TYR A 264 8.09 -9.84 1.85
C TYR A 264 7.33 -10.49 0.69
N TRP A 265 8.00 -11.34 -0.09
CA TRP A 265 7.39 -11.97 -1.28
C TRP A 265 6.41 -13.07 -0.88
N GLU A 266 6.83 -14.04 -0.05
CA GLU A 266 5.99 -15.18 0.33
C GLU A 266 4.69 -14.75 1.03
N PRO A 267 4.67 -13.82 2.00
CA PRO A 267 3.43 -13.40 2.64
C PRO A 267 2.43 -12.79 1.65
N TYR A 268 2.90 -11.94 0.73
CA TYR A 268 2.05 -11.33 -0.29
C TYR A 268 1.47 -12.38 -1.25
N HIS A 269 2.31 -13.29 -1.73
CA HIS A 269 1.91 -14.34 -2.68
C HIS A 269 1.00 -15.40 -2.05
N ASN A 270 1.26 -15.79 -0.81
CA ASN A 270 0.38 -16.66 -0.04
C ASN A 270 -1.01 -16.02 0.11
N LYS A 271 -1.07 -14.71 0.40
CA LYS A 271 -2.33 -14.00 0.54
C LYS A 271 -3.11 -13.94 -0.78
N LEU A 272 -2.44 -13.69 -1.92
CA LEU A 272 -3.06 -13.74 -3.24
C LEU A 272 -3.66 -15.12 -3.54
N SER A 273 -2.87 -16.18 -3.37
CA SER A 273 -3.27 -17.57 -3.65
C SER A 273 -4.50 -17.97 -2.83
N GLN A 274 -4.44 -17.74 -1.51
CA GLN A 274 -5.53 -18.06 -0.57
C GLN A 274 -6.80 -17.29 -0.92
N THR A 275 -6.67 -16.00 -1.26
CA THR A 275 -7.81 -15.15 -1.59
C THR A 275 -8.47 -15.61 -2.89
N MET A 276 -7.70 -15.87 -3.95
CA MET A 276 -8.24 -16.31 -5.22
C MET A 276 -8.99 -17.64 -5.09
N ALA A 277 -8.46 -18.59 -4.30
CA ALA A 277 -9.15 -19.84 -3.99
C ALA A 277 -10.43 -19.61 -3.17
N ALA A 278 -10.38 -18.77 -2.14
CA ALA A 278 -11.55 -18.46 -1.31
C ALA A 278 -12.65 -17.75 -2.09
N MET A 279 -12.31 -16.83 -2.99
CA MET A 279 -13.26 -16.15 -3.87
C MET A 279 -13.93 -17.13 -4.84
N GLU A 280 -13.15 -18.01 -5.47
CA GLU A 280 -13.69 -19.04 -6.34
C GLU A 280 -14.68 -19.95 -5.61
N GLN A 281 -14.34 -20.41 -4.40
CA GLN A 281 -15.26 -21.20 -3.57
C GLN A 281 -16.52 -20.43 -3.15
N ARG A 282 -16.36 -19.14 -2.80
CA ARG A 282 -17.45 -18.31 -2.28
C ARG A 282 -18.42 -17.85 -3.35
N PHE A 283 -17.91 -17.49 -4.53
CA PHE A 283 -18.68 -16.83 -5.58
C PHE A 283 -18.86 -17.69 -6.85
N GLY A 284 -18.18 -18.83 -6.94
CA GLY A 284 -18.13 -19.67 -8.14
C GLY A 284 -17.09 -19.22 -9.17
N GLY A 285 -16.34 -18.15 -8.88
CA GLY A 285 -15.34 -17.56 -9.77
C GLY A 285 -14.56 -16.44 -9.09
N ALA A 286 -13.42 -16.08 -9.68
CA ALA A 286 -12.58 -15.00 -9.19
C ALA A 286 -11.86 -14.30 -10.34
N VAL A 287 -11.88 -12.96 -10.34
CA VAL A 287 -11.05 -12.13 -11.21
C VAL A 287 -10.01 -11.41 -10.36
N LEU A 288 -8.75 -11.42 -10.79
CA LEU A 288 -7.67 -10.59 -10.25
C LEU A 288 -7.33 -9.50 -11.26
N LEU A 289 -7.48 -8.23 -10.88
CA LEU A 289 -6.93 -7.10 -11.59
C LEU A 289 -5.56 -6.75 -10.98
N GLU A 290 -4.50 -6.97 -11.76
CA GLU A 290 -3.13 -6.56 -11.44
C GLU A 290 -2.98 -5.11 -11.90
N ALA A 291 -3.21 -4.18 -10.97
CA ALA A 291 -3.23 -2.75 -11.23
C ALA A 291 -1.81 -2.18 -11.12
N HIS A 292 -1.36 -1.58 -12.22
CA HIS A 292 -0.05 -0.98 -12.38
C HIS A 292 -0.14 0.42 -12.97
N SER A 293 0.94 1.18 -12.82
CA SER A 293 1.15 2.41 -13.57
C SER A 293 2.62 2.66 -13.86
N ILE A 294 2.90 3.27 -15.00
CA ILE A 294 4.27 3.57 -15.43
C ILE A 294 4.34 4.92 -16.13
N ALA A 295 5.51 5.54 -16.10
CA ALA A 295 5.78 6.72 -16.91
C ALA A 295 5.45 6.47 -18.38
N SER A 296 4.85 7.46 -19.03
CA SER A 296 4.35 7.42 -20.41
C SER A 296 5.47 7.14 -21.42
N ARG A 297 6.74 7.36 -21.04
CA ARG A 297 7.94 7.06 -21.82
C ARG A 297 8.98 6.39 -20.93
N VAL A 298 9.33 5.14 -21.24
CA VAL A 298 10.41 4.41 -20.57
C VAL A 298 11.41 3.88 -21.60
N PRO A 299 12.40 4.69 -22.01
CA PRO A 299 13.31 4.36 -23.12
C PRO A 299 14.10 3.07 -22.91
N ARG A 300 14.34 2.65 -21.66
CA ARG A 300 15.02 1.38 -21.33
C ARG A 300 14.29 0.16 -21.92
N PHE A 301 12.97 0.20 -21.96
CA PHE A 301 12.15 -0.95 -22.36
C PHE A 301 11.43 -0.73 -23.68
N PHE A 302 11.08 0.51 -24.01
CA PHE A 302 10.17 0.79 -25.12
C PHE A 302 10.54 2.06 -25.89
N GLU A 303 10.34 2.02 -27.21
CA GLU A 303 10.48 3.21 -28.06
C GLU A 303 9.22 4.10 -28.02
N GLY A 304 9.39 5.42 -27.92
CA GLY A 304 8.28 6.36 -27.98
C GLY A 304 7.32 6.30 -26.77
N GLN A 305 6.14 6.90 -26.94
CA GLN A 305 5.13 7.01 -25.88
C GLN A 305 4.23 5.77 -25.84
N LEU A 306 3.92 5.32 -24.62
CA LEU A 306 2.98 4.24 -24.36
C LEU A 306 1.53 4.73 -24.54
N PRO A 307 0.60 3.85 -25.00
CA PRO A 307 -0.83 4.08 -24.84
C PRO A 307 -1.22 4.34 -23.39
N ASP A 308 -2.37 4.96 -23.17
CA ASP A 308 -2.83 5.33 -21.82
C ASP A 308 -3.23 4.09 -21.01
N PHE A 309 -3.97 3.17 -21.62
CA PHE A 309 -4.39 1.89 -21.02
C PHE A 309 -3.71 0.72 -21.74
N ASN A 310 -2.78 0.04 -21.07
CA ASN A 310 -2.12 -1.15 -21.62
C ASN A 310 -2.53 -2.38 -20.83
N PHE A 311 -3.44 -3.17 -21.40
CA PHE A 311 -3.88 -4.41 -20.78
C PHE A 311 -2.99 -5.59 -21.13
N GLY A 312 -2.76 -6.49 -20.18
CA GLY A 312 -2.06 -7.75 -20.39
C GLY A 312 -2.92 -8.93 -19.94
N THR A 313 -3.14 -9.90 -20.83
CA THR A 313 -3.96 -11.10 -20.54
C THR A 313 -3.20 -12.41 -20.80
N ASN A 314 -1.86 -12.38 -20.71
CA ASN A 314 -0.99 -13.48 -21.11
C ASN A 314 -1.33 -14.00 -22.52
N LEU A 315 -1.48 -13.09 -23.48
CA LEU A 315 -1.90 -13.44 -24.84
C LEU A 315 -3.23 -14.22 -24.90
N GLY A 316 -4.15 -13.92 -23.97
CA GLY A 316 -5.45 -14.59 -23.86
C GLY A 316 -5.45 -15.87 -23.02
N GLN A 317 -4.32 -16.25 -22.41
CA GLN A 317 -4.23 -17.47 -21.59
C GLN A 317 -4.62 -17.24 -20.13
N SER A 318 -4.63 -16.00 -19.65
CA SER A 318 -4.87 -15.71 -18.23
C SER A 318 -6.34 -15.46 -17.88
N CYS A 319 -7.22 -15.36 -18.88
CA CYS A 319 -8.63 -15.09 -18.68
C CYS A 319 -9.49 -15.65 -19.83
N ASP A 320 -10.77 -15.90 -19.59
CA ASP A 320 -11.72 -16.22 -20.66
C ASP A 320 -11.86 -15.10 -21.69
N SER A 321 -12.21 -15.47 -22.93
CA SER A 321 -12.33 -14.51 -24.05
C SER A 321 -13.35 -13.41 -23.79
N ILE A 322 -14.43 -13.70 -23.05
CA ILE A 322 -15.44 -12.70 -22.68
C ILE A 322 -14.83 -11.53 -21.89
N ILE A 323 -13.86 -11.79 -21.02
CA ILE A 323 -13.14 -10.73 -20.28
C ILE A 323 -12.34 -9.87 -21.26
N THR A 324 -11.60 -10.51 -22.17
CA THR A 324 -10.84 -9.78 -23.20
C THR A 324 -11.76 -8.94 -24.11
N GLU A 325 -12.93 -9.44 -24.48
CA GLU A 325 -13.91 -8.66 -25.26
C GLU A 325 -14.46 -7.46 -24.48
N ARG A 326 -14.80 -7.61 -23.19
CA ARG A 326 -15.20 -6.48 -22.33
C ARG A 326 -14.12 -5.40 -22.28
N LEU A 327 -12.85 -5.80 -22.15
CA LEU A 327 -11.71 -4.87 -22.16
C LEU A 327 -11.54 -4.17 -23.52
N LYS A 328 -11.87 -4.81 -24.64
CA LYS A 328 -11.86 -4.17 -25.96
C LYS A 328 -12.96 -3.12 -26.07
N THR A 329 -14.17 -3.45 -25.63
CA THR A 329 -15.38 -2.67 -25.97
C THR A 329 -15.74 -1.56 -24.98
N PHE A 330 -15.21 -1.55 -23.74
CA PHE A 330 -15.54 -0.46 -22.81
C PHE A 330 -15.06 0.89 -23.35
N ASP A 331 -15.84 1.94 -23.07
CA ASP A 331 -15.56 3.28 -23.57
C ASP A 331 -14.41 3.90 -22.76
N THR A 332 -13.31 4.20 -23.45
CA THR A 332 -12.15 4.84 -22.83
C THR A 332 -12.29 6.35 -22.76
N LYS A 333 -13.43 6.93 -23.17
CA LYS A 333 -13.71 8.37 -23.10
C LYS A 333 -12.60 9.23 -23.72
N GLY A 334 -12.00 8.72 -24.81
CA GLY A 334 -10.94 9.38 -25.56
C GLY A 334 -9.51 8.96 -25.21
N TYR A 335 -9.28 8.18 -24.15
CA TYR A 335 -7.96 7.63 -23.85
C TYR A 335 -7.56 6.52 -24.84
N THR A 336 -6.26 6.43 -25.15
CA THR A 336 -5.72 5.38 -26.01
C THR A 336 -5.63 4.05 -25.25
N LYS A 337 -5.84 2.92 -25.95
CA LYS A 337 -5.87 1.59 -25.35
C LYS A 337 -5.24 0.54 -26.25
N VAL A 338 -4.52 -0.39 -25.63
CA VAL A 338 -3.99 -1.60 -26.28
C VAL A 338 -4.16 -2.81 -25.36
N ILE A 339 -4.31 -4.00 -25.95
CA ILE A 339 -4.32 -5.27 -25.22
C ILE A 339 -3.19 -6.14 -25.76
N ASN A 340 -2.38 -6.70 -24.85
CA ASN A 340 -1.22 -7.54 -25.16
C ASN A 340 -0.23 -6.88 -26.12
N GLY A 341 -0.08 -5.56 -26.04
CA GLY A 341 0.92 -4.81 -26.78
C GLY A 341 2.31 -5.03 -26.17
N ARG A 342 2.88 -3.98 -25.59
CA ARG A 342 4.17 -4.05 -24.89
C ARG A 342 4.08 -4.80 -23.57
N PHE A 343 2.95 -4.65 -22.86
CA PHE A 343 2.65 -5.37 -21.63
C PHE A 343 1.75 -6.56 -21.93
N LYS A 344 2.17 -7.76 -21.53
CA LYS A 344 1.45 -9.03 -21.78
C LYS A 344 0.99 -9.72 -20.49
N GLY A 345 1.09 -9.07 -19.33
CA GLY A 345 0.86 -9.70 -18.03
C GLY A 345 2.17 -10.08 -17.34
N GLY A 346 2.30 -9.68 -16.07
CA GLY A 346 3.41 -9.97 -15.18
C GLY A 346 3.46 -11.41 -14.69
N TYR A 347 4.30 -11.65 -13.69
CA TYR A 347 4.33 -12.94 -12.98
C TYR A 347 3.01 -13.21 -12.28
N ILE A 348 2.43 -12.24 -11.57
CA ILE A 348 1.16 -12.38 -10.84
C ILE A 348 0.03 -12.76 -11.81
N THR A 349 -0.10 -12.04 -12.93
CA THR A 349 -1.06 -12.34 -13.99
C THR A 349 -0.95 -13.79 -14.45
N ARG A 350 0.26 -14.30 -14.68
CA ARG A 350 0.45 -15.68 -15.15
C ARG A 350 0.15 -16.71 -14.05
N GLN A 351 0.72 -16.49 -12.87
CA GLN A 351 0.76 -17.49 -11.81
C GLN A 351 -0.62 -17.79 -11.21
N TYR A 352 -1.47 -16.77 -11.08
CA TYR A 352 -2.76 -16.91 -10.40
C TYR A 352 -3.94 -17.15 -11.35
N ALA A 353 -3.68 -17.16 -12.66
CA ALA A 353 -4.69 -17.52 -13.64
C ALA A 353 -4.89 -19.03 -13.67
N ASN A 354 -6.15 -19.43 -13.64
CA ASN A 354 -6.55 -20.77 -13.98
C ASN A 354 -7.99 -20.75 -14.54
N PRO A 355 -8.19 -20.33 -15.81
CA PRO A 355 -9.52 -20.19 -16.40
C PRO A 355 -10.36 -21.48 -16.37
N ALA A 356 -9.71 -22.65 -16.44
CA ALA A 356 -10.37 -23.95 -16.28
C ALA A 356 -11.13 -24.06 -14.94
N TYR A 357 -10.59 -23.46 -13.88
CA TYR A 357 -11.20 -23.36 -12.55
C TYR A 357 -11.83 -21.98 -12.28
N ASN A 358 -12.20 -21.23 -13.32
CA ASN A 358 -12.87 -19.92 -13.23
C ASN A 358 -12.09 -18.87 -12.41
N ARG A 359 -10.75 -18.99 -12.38
CA ARG A 359 -9.85 -17.97 -11.85
C ARG A 359 -9.19 -17.25 -13.02
N HIS A 360 -9.46 -15.96 -13.14
CA HIS A 360 -9.00 -15.13 -14.24
C HIS A 360 -8.13 -14.00 -13.72
N THR A 361 -7.16 -13.58 -14.51
CA THR A 361 -6.32 -12.43 -14.17
C THR A 361 -6.15 -11.52 -15.38
N VAL A 362 -6.06 -10.22 -15.11
CA VAL A 362 -5.81 -9.18 -16.11
C VAL A 362 -4.83 -8.18 -15.50
N GLN A 363 -3.79 -7.83 -16.22
CA GLN A 363 -2.95 -6.67 -15.90
C GLN A 363 -3.51 -5.41 -16.57
N LEU A 364 -3.50 -4.29 -15.86
CA LEU A 364 -3.58 -2.96 -16.44
C LEU A 364 -2.33 -2.16 -16.05
N GLU A 365 -1.54 -1.78 -17.06
CA GLU A 365 -0.50 -0.77 -16.93
C GLU A 365 -1.05 0.58 -17.41
N LEU A 366 -1.35 1.47 -16.46
CA LEU A 366 -1.88 2.81 -16.71
C LEU A 366 -0.74 3.84 -16.90
N SER A 367 -0.81 4.65 -17.94
CA SER A 367 0.15 5.75 -18.14
C SER A 367 0.01 6.79 -17.02
N GLN A 368 1.10 7.09 -16.32
CA GLN A 368 1.14 8.10 -15.24
C GLN A 368 0.73 9.50 -15.72
N ALA A 369 0.98 9.81 -16.99
CA ALA A 369 0.53 11.05 -17.62
C ALA A 369 -1.00 11.29 -17.54
N THR A 370 -1.81 10.25 -17.27
CA THR A 370 -3.28 10.33 -17.17
C THR A 370 -3.80 10.84 -15.83
N TYR A 371 -2.96 10.96 -14.80
CA TYR A 371 -3.40 11.39 -13.46
C TYR A 371 -2.34 12.14 -12.64
N MET A 372 -1.12 12.28 -13.15
CA MET A 372 -0.05 13.00 -12.47
C MET A 372 0.81 13.80 -13.46
N ASP A 373 1.68 14.63 -12.90
CA ASP A 373 2.81 15.25 -13.58
C ASP A 373 4.05 14.39 -13.38
N GLU A 374 4.51 13.76 -14.47
CA GLU A 374 5.63 12.82 -14.46
C GLU A 374 6.98 13.49 -14.17
N GLN A 375 7.09 14.81 -14.38
CA GLN A 375 8.34 15.55 -14.11
C GLN A 375 8.47 15.87 -12.62
N THR A 376 7.38 16.29 -11.99
CA THR A 376 7.36 16.67 -10.57
C THR A 376 7.01 15.51 -9.64
N LEU A 377 6.53 14.40 -10.20
CA LEU A 377 5.91 13.27 -9.50
C LEU A 377 4.67 13.66 -8.67
N GLY A 378 4.08 14.84 -8.94
CA GLY A 378 2.92 15.37 -8.24
C GLY A 378 1.61 14.83 -8.82
N TYR A 379 0.68 14.45 -7.95
CA TYR A 379 -0.68 14.10 -8.34
C TYR A 379 -1.40 15.29 -9.01
N ASP A 380 -2.09 15.04 -10.10
CA ASP A 380 -2.88 16.04 -10.83
C ASP A 380 -4.36 15.70 -10.72
N GLN A 381 -5.05 16.38 -9.79
CA GLN A 381 -6.46 16.15 -9.51
C GLN A 381 -7.33 16.30 -10.77
N THR A 382 -7.03 17.28 -11.63
CA THR A 382 -7.88 17.55 -12.81
C THR A 382 -7.80 16.42 -13.82
N LYS A 383 -6.62 15.83 -14.00
CA LYS A 383 -6.44 14.65 -14.84
C LYS A 383 -7.03 13.41 -14.20
N ALA A 384 -6.81 13.24 -12.89
CA ALA A 384 -7.33 12.10 -12.15
C ALA A 384 -8.87 12.03 -12.18
N ASP A 385 -9.55 13.17 -12.00
CA ASP A 385 -11.02 13.27 -12.07
C ASP A 385 -11.58 12.85 -13.45
N GLN A 386 -10.76 12.92 -14.51
CA GLN A 386 -11.15 12.46 -15.86
C GLN A 386 -10.94 10.95 -16.04
N VAL A 387 -9.85 10.38 -15.52
CA VAL A 387 -9.53 8.96 -15.71
C VAL A 387 -10.25 8.05 -14.71
N ILE A 388 -10.54 8.52 -13.49
CA ILE A 388 -11.22 7.73 -12.44
C ILE A 388 -12.55 7.15 -12.93
N PRO A 389 -13.46 7.92 -13.58
CA PRO A 389 -14.71 7.35 -14.11
C PRO A 389 -14.52 6.28 -15.19
N VAL A 390 -13.38 6.28 -15.89
CA VAL A 390 -13.05 5.23 -16.89
C VAL A 390 -12.54 3.96 -16.20
N LEU A 391 -11.70 4.12 -15.18
CA LEU A 391 -11.26 3.00 -14.34
C LEU A 391 -12.45 2.35 -13.62
N GLN A 392 -13.39 3.16 -13.13
CA GLN A 392 -14.60 2.67 -12.47
C GLN A 392 -15.45 1.81 -13.39
N GLU A 393 -15.74 2.28 -14.61
CA GLU A 393 -16.50 1.52 -15.61
C GLU A 393 -15.82 0.18 -15.96
N MET A 394 -14.49 0.18 -16.09
CA MET A 394 -13.71 -1.03 -16.35
C MET A 394 -13.79 -2.02 -15.18
N VAL A 395 -13.63 -1.54 -13.94
CA VAL A 395 -13.73 -2.38 -12.73
C VAL A 395 -15.15 -2.96 -12.57
N GLU A 396 -16.20 -2.16 -12.77
CA GLU A 396 -17.59 -2.63 -12.74
C GLU A 396 -17.84 -3.70 -13.81
N SER A 397 -17.29 -3.51 -15.01
CA SER A 397 -17.34 -4.51 -16.09
C SER A 397 -16.66 -5.82 -15.70
N LEU A 398 -15.51 -5.78 -15.01
CA LEU A 398 -14.82 -6.96 -14.49
C LEU A 398 -15.61 -7.67 -13.38
N ILE A 399 -16.26 -6.93 -12.49
CA ILE A 399 -17.15 -7.51 -11.46
C ILE A 399 -18.32 -8.24 -12.13
N ASN A 400 -18.97 -7.59 -13.11
CA ASN A 400 -20.13 -8.15 -13.80
C ASN A 400 -19.79 -9.42 -14.57
N VAL A 401 -18.69 -9.44 -15.33
CA VAL A 401 -18.29 -10.63 -16.10
C VAL A 401 -17.88 -11.80 -15.18
N SER A 402 -17.28 -11.52 -14.02
CA SER A 402 -16.96 -12.54 -13.01
C SER A 402 -18.23 -13.24 -12.50
N ASN A 403 -19.29 -12.46 -12.24
CA ASN A 403 -20.61 -13.01 -11.88
C ASN A 403 -21.24 -13.83 -13.03
N GLU A 404 -21.17 -13.33 -14.28
CA GLU A 404 -21.69 -14.04 -15.46
C GLU A 404 -21.04 -15.41 -15.64
N LEU A 405 -19.71 -15.47 -15.55
CA LEU A 405 -18.93 -16.71 -15.70
C LEU A 405 -19.24 -17.74 -14.59
N SER A 406 -19.48 -17.25 -13.38
CA SER A 406 -19.82 -18.10 -12.23
C SER A 406 -21.20 -18.77 -12.39
N ILE A 407 -22.19 -18.04 -12.93
CA ILE A 407 -23.52 -18.59 -13.22
C ILE A 407 -23.46 -19.63 -14.34
N ALA A 408 -22.67 -19.37 -15.38
CA ALA A 408 -22.61 -20.23 -16.58
C ALA A 408 -22.09 -21.65 -16.28
N LYS A 409 -21.19 -21.82 -15.31
CA LYS A 409 -20.64 -23.15 -14.93
C LYS A 409 -21.51 -23.93 -13.93
N THR A 410 -22.50 -23.28 -13.30
CA THR A 410 -23.43 -23.93 -12.37
C THR A 410 -24.65 -24.53 -13.09
N ARG A 411 -24.81 -24.22 -14.38
CA ARG A 411 -25.80 -24.82 -15.29
C ARG A 411 -25.15 -25.88 -16.15
#